data_AF-A0A3D2RPI7-F1
#
_entry.id   AF-A0A3D2RPI7-F1
#
_cell.length_a   1.000
_cell.length_b   1.000
_cell.length_c   1.000
_cell.angle_alpha   90.00
_cell.angle_beta   90.00
_cell.angle_gamma   90.00
#
_symmetry.space_group_name_H-M   'P 1'
#
loop_
_entity.id
_entity.type
_entity.pdbx_description
1 polymer ?
#
loop_
_entity_poly.entity_id
_entity_poly.type
_entity_poly.pdbx_seq_one_letter_code
_entity_poly.pdbx_strand_id
1 'polypeptide(L)'
;MSELDRKWNQIQEAGPDLGVRNLFSFAHGAAEAGTHAAEIAEAYRIAIELQDRDPDSPTHGNFRWYRKNETPQDLNAVEFCTAVGVLTWNEYRERLSDTARDLLEDILRMNAIGIRGHKVLVTYTNIFLKKSWNSIALGEALQMDDLAQEGYELFEEWCDYTAANGFHEYLSPTYYSVDLDSLEKIACRAGRTIERDSAEKALRHIWSDIGANWFDPGNRLGGAHSRDYDYLTGRSDRLGSRLERMLAGQPSEEGHVASEDLIASVCKLRESTPRMVCQSWGHEQGQTASQYVGMSFSLG
;
A
#
# COMPACT_ATOMS: atom_id res chain seq x y z
N MET A 1 30.07 6.95 0.49
CA MET A 1 29.14 5.85 0.78
C MET A 1 27.75 6.32 0.43
N SER A 2 27.16 5.74 -0.61
CA SER A 2 25.80 6.07 -1.07
C SER A 2 24.76 5.64 -0.02
N GLU A 3 23.50 6.09 -0.17
CA GLU A 3 22.41 5.58 0.66
C GLU A 3 22.21 4.07 0.48
N LEU A 4 22.37 3.57 -0.75
CA LEU A 4 22.26 2.15 -1.07
C LEU A 4 23.38 1.34 -0.42
N ASP A 5 24.63 1.84 -0.40
CA ASP A 5 25.74 1.20 0.31
C ASP A 5 25.41 1.05 1.81
N ARG A 6 24.81 2.10 2.40
CA ARG A 6 24.41 2.08 3.82
C ARG A 6 23.29 1.07 4.08
N LYS A 7 22.28 1.03 3.21
CA LYS A 7 21.18 0.05 3.28
C LYS A 7 21.71 -1.37 3.16
N TRP A 8 22.65 -1.62 2.25
CA TRP A 8 23.28 -2.92 2.10
C TRP A 8 24.09 -3.33 3.34
N ASN A 9 24.90 -2.43 3.88
CA ASN A 9 25.64 -2.68 5.12
C ASN A 9 24.69 -3.02 6.28
N GLN A 10 23.58 -2.28 6.41
CA GLN A 10 22.54 -2.57 7.41
C GLN A 10 21.92 -3.96 7.21
N ILE A 11 21.67 -4.39 5.97
CA ILE A 11 21.18 -5.75 5.67
C ILE A 11 22.19 -6.81 6.13
N GLN A 12 23.48 -6.59 5.89
CA GLN A 12 24.53 -7.53 6.30
C GLN A 12 24.66 -7.62 7.83
N GLU A 13 24.51 -6.50 8.53
CA GLU A 13 24.68 -6.40 9.98
C GLU A 13 23.42 -6.75 10.79
N ALA A 14 22.24 -6.77 10.17
CA ALA A 14 20.95 -6.90 10.87
C ALA A 14 20.77 -8.25 11.61
N GLY A 15 21.52 -9.30 11.24
CA GLY A 15 21.50 -10.59 11.92
C GLY A 15 20.07 -11.14 12.11
N PRO A 16 19.60 -11.40 13.35
CA PRO A 16 18.25 -11.90 13.64
C PRO A 16 17.12 -10.90 13.32
N ASP A 17 17.41 -9.60 13.32
CA ASP A 17 16.43 -8.53 13.09
C ASP A 17 16.32 -8.13 11.60
N LEU A 18 16.98 -8.86 10.70
CA LEU A 18 16.85 -8.64 9.26
C LEU A 18 15.40 -8.85 8.83
N GLY A 19 14.76 -7.76 8.39
CA GLY A 19 13.40 -7.77 7.89
C GLY A 19 13.34 -8.02 6.38
N VAL A 20 12.43 -8.89 5.92
CA VAL A 20 12.29 -9.24 4.51
C VAL A 20 11.99 -8.03 3.62
N ARG A 21 11.22 -7.04 4.12
CA ARG A 21 10.93 -5.80 3.39
C ARG A 21 12.17 -4.98 3.02
N ASN A 22 13.20 -5.03 3.87
CA ASN A 22 14.44 -4.28 3.62
C ASN A 22 15.15 -4.83 2.38
N LEU A 23 15.06 -6.14 2.13
CA LEU A 23 15.63 -6.81 0.95
C LEU A 23 14.96 -6.31 -0.33
N PHE A 24 13.63 -6.30 -0.37
CA PHE A 24 12.86 -5.83 -1.53
C PHE A 24 13.04 -4.32 -1.77
N SER A 25 13.01 -3.51 -0.71
CA SER A 25 13.22 -2.06 -0.84
C SER A 25 14.63 -1.72 -1.32
N PHE A 26 15.66 -2.40 -0.80
CA PHE A 26 17.03 -2.26 -1.29
C PHE A 26 17.13 -2.68 -2.76
N ALA A 27 16.62 -3.87 -3.10
CA ALA A 27 16.70 -4.40 -4.46
C ALA A 27 16.02 -3.49 -5.48
N HIS A 28 14.85 -2.94 -5.13
CA HIS A 28 14.12 -1.99 -5.96
C HIS A 28 14.94 -0.71 -6.22
N GLY A 29 15.41 -0.04 -5.17
CA GLY A 29 16.20 1.19 -5.31
C GLY A 29 17.55 0.96 -6.01
N ALA A 30 18.18 -0.20 -5.80
CA ALA A 30 19.40 -0.57 -6.50
C ALA A 30 19.17 -0.81 -8.01
N ALA A 31 18.08 -1.49 -8.36
CA ALA A 31 17.67 -1.72 -9.75
C ALA A 31 17.30 -0.41 -10.46
N GLU A 32 16.57 0.48 -9.78
CA GLU A 32 16.26 1.83 -10.25
C GLU A 32 17.55 2.61 -10.55
N ALA A 33 18.52 2.58 -9.63
CA ALA A 33 19.81 3.25 -9.80
C ALA A 33 20.74 2.58 -10.83
N GLY A 34 20.44 1.34 -11.27
CA GLY A 34 21.33 0.56 -12.13
C GLY A 34 22.66 0.19 -11.47
N THR A 35 22.64 -0.07 -10.15
CA THR A 35 23.84 -0.39 -9.35
C THR A 35 23.65 -1.67 -8.54
N HIS A 36 24.70 -2.15 -7.87
CA HIS A 36 24.63 -3.25 -6.89
C HIS A 36 24.05 -4.57 -7.44
N ALA A 37 24.35 -4.91 -8.70
CA ALA A 37 23.77 -6.07 -9.37
C ALA A 37 24.02 -7.41 -8.65
N ALA A 38 25.17 -7.55 -7.98
CA ALA A 38 25.50 -8.75 -7.20
C ALA A 38 24.71 -8.81 -5.88
N GLU A 39 24.60 -7.67 -5.19
CA GLU A 39 23.89 -7.54 -3.93
C GLU A 39 22.38 -7.69 -4.10
N ILE A 40 21.80 -7.28 -5.24
CA ILE A 40 20.40 -7.56 -5.56
C ILE A 40 20.14 -9.07 -5.61
N ALA A 41 20.97 -9.82 -6.34
CA ALA A 41 20.83 -11.28 -6.42
C ALA A 41 20.96 -11.92 -5.03
N GLU A 42 21.88 -11.42 -4.20
CA GLU A 42 22.03 -11.90 -2.83
C GLU A 42 20.83 -11.56 -1.94
N ALA A 43 20.29 -10.35 -2.05
CA ALA A 43 19.07 -9.96 -1.34
C ALA A 43 17.90 -10.89 -1.68
N TYR A 44 17.75 -11.30 -2.95
CA TYR A 44 16.73 -12.25 -3.36
C TYR A 44 17.00 -13.68 -2.86
N ARG A 45 18.24 -14.15 -2.81
CA ARG A 45 18.54 -15.45 -2.17
C ARG A 45 18.13 -15.45 -0.70
N ILE A 46 18.43 -14.38 0.03
CA ILE A 46 18.00 -14.24 1.42
C ILE A 46 16.47 -14.18 1.51
N ALA A 47 15.79 -13.48 0.59
CA ALA A 47 14.34 -13.44 0.57
C ALA A 47 13.72 -14.84 0.36
N ILE A 48 14.32 -15.67 -0.49
CA ILE A 48 13.94 -17.08 -0.68
C ILE A 48 14.08 -17.87 0.61
N GLU A 49 15.16 -17.69 1.37
CA GLU A 49 15.33 -18.33 2.69
C GLU A 49 14.22 -17.92 3.67
N LEU A 50 13.73 -16.68 3.58
CA LEU A 50 12.66 -16.17 4.45
C LEU A 50 11.26 -16.56 3.95
N GLN A 51 11.13 -17.06 2.73
CA GLN A 51 9.87 -17.50 2.14
C GLN A 51 9.54 -18.93 2.59
N ASP A 52 8.32 -19.14 3.03
CA ASP A 52 7.80 -20.48 3.28
C ASP A 52 7.54 -21.17 1.94
N ARG A 53 8.30 -22.23 1.66
CA ARG A 53 8.26 -23.00 0.41
C ARG A 53 7.85 -24.45 0.64
N ASP A 54 7.37 -24.78 1.83
CA ASP A 54 6.83 -26.10 2.13
C ASP A 54 5.40 -26.20 1.56
N PRO A 55 5.13 -27.06 0.57
CA PRO A 55 3.80 -27.17 -0.03
C PRO A 55 2.72 -27.67 0.93
N ASP A 56 3.11 -28.35 2.02
CA ASP A 56 2.19 -28.83 3.04
C ASP A 56 1.96 -27.79 4.16
N SER A 57 2.68 -26.67 4.13
CA SER A 57 2.53 -25.61 5.12
C SER A 57 1.26 -24.79 4.91
N PRO A 58 0.52 -24.43 5.98
CA PRO A 58 -0.61 -23.51 5.87
C PRO A 58 -0.22 -22.10 5.43
N THR A 59 1.07 -21.76 5.47
CA THR A 59 1.59 -20.44 5.06
C THR A 59 2.45 -20.49 3.80
N HIS A 60 2.33 -21.58 3.02
CA HIS A 60 3.04 -21.79 1.75
C HIS A 60 2.96 -20.55 0.84
N GLY A 61 4.11 -20.07 0.42
CA GLY A 61 4.31 -18.89 -0.41
C GLY A 61 4.39 -17.56 0.34
N ASN A 62 4.17 -17.55 1.65
CA ASN A 62 4.28 -16.35 2.48
C ASN A 62 5.71 -16.15 3.02
N PHE A 63 5.97 -15.04 3.72
CA PHE A 63 7.28 -14.72 4.27
C PHE A 63 7.27 -14.60 5.78
N ARG A 64 8.41 -14.95 6.37
CA ARG A 64 8.78 -14.52 7.70
C ARG A 64 9.10 -13.03 7.68
N TRP A 65 8.51 -12.27 8.59
CA TRP A 65 8.80 -10.83 8.71
C TRP A 65 10.27 -10.57 8.98
N TYR A 66 10.85 -11.30 9.94
CA TYR A 66 12.23 -11.19 10.35
C TYR A 66 12.94 -12.55 10.32
N ARG A 67 14.26 -12.54 10.13
CA ARG A 67 15.08 -13.76 10.13
C ARG A 67 14.94 -14.59 11.40
N LYS A 68 14.72 -13.95 12.56
CA LYS A 68 14.49 -14.62 13.85
C LYS A 68 13.17 -15.37 13.95
N ASN A 69 12.19 -15.09 13.10
CA ASN A 69 10.94 -15.83 13.13
C ASN A 69 11.18 -17.25 12.60
N GLU A 70 10.55 -18.24 13.22
CA GLU A 70 10.62 -19.63 12.75
C GLU A 70 9.65 -19.88 11.58
N THR A 71 8.46 -19.28 11.64
CA THR A 71 7.41 -19.39 10.63
C THR A 71 6.75 -18.03 10.36
N PRO A 72 6.03 -17.86 9.24
CA PRO A 72 5.16 -16.71 9.02
C PRO A 72 4.07 -16.63 10.10
N GLN A 73 4.11 -15.58 10.93
CA GLN A 73 3.14 -15.35 12.01
C GLN A 73 2.05 -14.34 11.62
N ASP A 74 2.37 -13.44 10.70
CA ASP A 74 1.45 -12.47 10.12
C ASP A 74 1.56 -12.60 8.60
N LEU A 75 0.44 -12.88 7.97
CA LEU A 75 0.35 -13.22 6.55
C LEU A 75 0.42 -12.00 5.63
N ASN A 76 0.48 -10.79 6.18
CA ASN A 76 0.64 -9.57 5.42
C ASN A 76 1.99 -9.47 4.69
N ALA A 77 3.02 -10.20 5.14
CA ALA A 77 4.38 -10.07 4.62
C ALA A 77 4.45 -10.27 3.09
N VAL A 78 3.75 -11.29 2.55
CA VAL A 78 3.65 -11.53 1.10
C VAL A 78 3.09 -10.32 0.35
N GLU A 79 2.14 -9.60 0.93
CA GLU A 79 1.52 -8.45 0.28
C GLU A 79 2.49 -7.27 0.16
N PHE A 80 3.26 -7.01 1.21
CA PHE A 80 4.27 -5.94 1.18
C PHE A 80 5.46 -6.27 0.29
N CYS A 81 5.90 -7.54 0.29
CA CYS A 81 6.99 -7.99 -0.58
C CYS A 81 6.59 -7.98 -2.05
N THR A 82 5.40 -8.48 -2.38
CA THR A 82 4.90 -8.50 -3.76
C THR A 82 4.72 -7.10 -4.32
N ALA A 83 4.16 -6.17 -3.53
CA ALA A 83 3.93 -4.80 -3.98
C ALA A 83 5.20 -4.10 -4.48
N VAL A 84 6.36 -4.38 -3.87
CA VAL A 84 7.65 -3.84 -4.31
C VAL A 84 8.29 -4.71 -5.39
N GLY A 85 8.25 -6.04 -5.23
CA GLY A 85 8.86 -6.97 -6.17
C GLY A 85 8.27 -6.88 -7.58
N VAL A 86 6.95 -6.76 -7.69
CA VAL A 86 6.26 -6.65 -8.98
C VAL A 86 6.56 -5.31 -9.67
N LEU A 87 6.76 -4.23 -8.92
CA LEU A 87 7.21 -2.96 -9.49
C LEU A 87 8.65 -3.06 -10.02
N THR A 88 9.55 -3.68 -9.27
CA THR A 88 10.92 -3.95 -9.75
C THR A 88 10.91 -4.77 -11.03
N TRP A 89 10.03 -5.78 -11.11
CA TRP A 89 9.85 -6.57 -12.32
C TRP A 89 9.32 -5.74 -13.50
N ASN A 90 8.25 -4.97 -13.29
CA ASN A 90 7.62 -4.22 -14.36
C ASN A 90 8.50 -3.06 -14.88
N GLU A 91 9.22 -2.38 -13.99
CA GLU A 91 9.94 -1.14 -14.33
C GLU A 91 11.43 -1.38 -14.60
N TYR A 92 12.05 -2.37 -13.96
CA TYR A 92 13.52 -2.53 -13.96
C TYR A 92 14.02 -3.93 -14.29
N ARG A 93 13.18 -4.87 -14.75
CA ARG A 93 13.60 -6.25 -15.11
C ARG A 93 14.79 -6.31 -16.07
N GLU A 94 14.84 -5.41 -17.05
CA GLU A 94 15.93 -5.35 -18.04
C GLU A 94 17.24 -4.80 -17.45
N ARG A 95 17.21 -4.18 -16.27
CA ARG A 95 18.39 -3.70 -15.53
C ARG A 95 18.93 -4.73 -14.54
N LEU A 96 18.16 -5.77 -14.24
CA LEU A 96 18.60 -6.88 -13.39
C LEU A 96 19.62 -7.75 -14.14
N SER A 97 20.59 -8.30 -13.40
CA SER A 97 21.37 -9.43 -13.90
C SER A 97 20.46 -10.63 -14.16
N ASP A 98 20.85 -11.53 -15.06
CA ASP A 98 20.04 -12.72 -15.37
C ASP A 98 19.74 -13.53 -14.10
N THR A 99 20.74 -13.73 -13.24
CA THR A 99 20.56 -14.37 -11.93
C THR A 99 19.52 -13.66 -11.04
N ALA A 100 19.59 -12.33 -10.92
CA ALA A 100 18.63 -11.59 -10.10
C ALA A 100 17.22 -11.63 -10.70
N ARG A 101 17.12 -11.63 -12.04
CA ARG A 101 15.86 -11.75 -12.77
C ARG A 101 15.21 -13.09 -12.51
N ASP A 102 15.96 -14.19 -12.65
CA ASP A 102 15.46 -15.55 -12.44
C ASP A 102 14.99 -15.75 -10.98
N LEU A 103 15.76 -15.26 -10.01
CA LEU A 103 15.40 -15.32 -8.59
C LEU A 103 14.14 -14.51 -8.30
N LEU A 104 14.00 -13.31 -8.85
CA LEU A 104 12.81 -12.49 -8.66
C LEU A 104 11.58 -13.14 -9.29
N GLU A 105 11.69 -13.71 -10.50
CA GLU A 105 10.58 -14.42 -11.14
C GLU A 105 10.11 -15.60 -10.27
N ASP A 106 11.05 -16.42 -9.79
CA ASP A 106 10.76 -17.56 -8.92
C ASP A 106 10.07 -17.13 -7.60
N ILE A 107 10.57 -16.08 -6.95
CA ILE A 107 9.92 -15.48 -5.77
C ILE A 107 8.49 -15.03 -6.11
N LEU A 108 8.30 -14.29 -7.20
CA LEU A 108 7.00 -13.74 -7.60
C LEU A 108 5.99 -14.85 -7.94
N ARG A 109 6.42 -15.93 -8.60
CA ARG A 109 5.57 -17.11 -8.82
C ARG A 109 5.15 -17.78 -7.52
N MET A 110 6.06 -17.86 -6.55
CA MET A 110 5.75 -18.35 -5.21
C MET A 110 4.82 -17.39 -4.44
N ASN A 111 4.97 -16.08 -4.63
CA ASN A 111 4.08 -15.08 -4.04
C ASN A 111 2.64 -15.23 -4.52
N ALA A 112 2.39 -15.65 -5.76
CA ALA A 112 1.04 -15.92 -6.25
C ALA A 112 0.33 -16.99 -5.39
N ILE A 113 1.07 -18.01 -4.95
CA ILE A 113 0.56 -19.04 -4.05
C ILE A 113 0.26 -18.44 -2.67
N GLY A 114 1.21 -17.67 -2.11
CA GLY A 114 1.05 -17.03 -0.81
C GLY A 114 -0.11 -16.04 -0.76
N ILE A 115 -0.29 -15.25 -1.83
CA ILE A 115 -1.44 -14.36 -2.00
C ILE A 115 -2.72 -15.18 -1.99
N ARG A 116 -2.87 -16.22 -2.82
CA ARG A 116 -4.10 -17.04 -2.82
C ARG A 116 -4.38 -17.72 -1.47
N GLY A 117 -3.35 -18.13 -0.74
CA GLY A 117 -3.47 -18.69 0.60
C GLY A 117 -3.88 -17.68 1.67
N HIS A 118 -3.60 -16.39 1.46
CA HIS A 118 -3.88 -15.32 2.41
C HIS A 118 -5.35 -14.86 2.35
N LYS A 119 -6.17 -15.32 3.29
CA LYS A 119 -7.58 -14.89 3.40
C LYS A 119 -7.69 -13.56 4.13
N VAL A 120 -8.27 -12.56 3.47
CA VAL A 120 -8.41 -11.19 3.97
C VAL A 120 -9.87 -10.78 3.83
N LEU A 121 -10.45 -10.21 4.89
CA LEU A 121 -11.81 -9.66 4.85
C LEU A 121 -11.82 -8.34 4.09
N VAL A 122 -12.88 -8.05 3.33
CA VAL A 122 -13.06 -6.77 2.62
C VAL A 122 -12.99 -5.54 3.56
N THR A 123 -13.31 -5.73 4.85
CA THR A 123 -13.21 -4.71 5.90
C THR A 123 -11.79 -4.46 6.41
N TYR A 124 -10.84 -5.36 6.14
CA TYR A 124 -9.43 -5.14 6.40
C TYR A 124 -8.78 -4.41 5.21
N THR A 125 -9.27 -3.19 4.98
CA THR A 125 -9.13 -2.45 3.72
C THR A 125 -7.71 -2.38 3.18
N ASN A 126 -6.72 -2.01 3.98
CA ASN A 126 -5.36 -1.76 3.50
C ASN A 126 -4.66 -3.00 2.98
N ILE A 127 -4.95 -4.14 3.57
CA ILE A 127 -4.43 -5.42 3.09
C ILE A 127 -5.28 -5.92 1.94
N PHE A 128 -6.61 -5.73 1.99
CA PHE A 128 -7.50 -6.13 0.92
C PHE A 128 -7.20 -5.40 -0.40
N LEU A 129 -7.10 -4.07 -0.38
CA LEU A 129 -6.70 -3.26 -1.53
C LEU A 129 -5.30 -3.61 -2.04
N LYS A 130 -4.34 -3.83 -1.13
CA LYS A 130 -2.98 -4.22 -1.51
C LYS A 130 -2.97 -5.58 -2.19
N LYS A 131 -3.76 -6.54 -1.67
CA LYS A 131 -3.97 -7.85 -2.27
C LYS A 131 -4.59 -7.75 -3.66
N SER A 132 -5.61 -6.91 -3.85
CA SER A 132 -6.23 -6.68 -5.16
C SER A 132 -5.20 -6.15 -6.16
N TRP A 133 -4.47 -5.08 -5.80
CA TRP A 133 -3.37 -4.55 -6.62
C TRP A 133 -2.32 -5.62 -6.94
N ASN A 134 -1.85 -6.35 -5.92
CA ASN A 134 -0.81 -7.35 -6.11
C ASN A 134 -1.26 -8.47 -7.05
N SER A 135 -2.50 -8.93 -6.93
CA SER A 135 -3.06 -9.98 -7.78
C SER A 135 -3.17 -9.50 -9.24
N ILE A 136 -3.68 -8.28 -9.46
CA ILE A 136 -3.72 -7.64 -10.79
C ILE A 136 -2.31 -7.55 -11.38
N ALA A 137 -1.42 -6.85 -10.68
CA ALA A 137 -0.09 -6.52 -11.18
C ALA A 137 0.76 -7.76 -11.42
N LEU A 138 0.72 -8.73 -10.50
CA LEU A 138 1.48 -9.98 -10.62
C LEU A 138 0.92 -10.87 -11.72
N GLY A 139 -0.41 -10.96 -11.82
CA GLY A 139 -1.09 -11.72 -12.87
C GLY A 139 -0.74 -11.19 -14.26
N GLU A 140 -0.81 -9.88 -14.45
CA GLU A 140 -0.43 -9.25 -15.72
C GLU A 140 1.07 -9.39 -16.02
N ALA A 141 1.92 -9.18 -15.01
CA ALA A 141 3.38 -9.23 -15.16
C ALA A 141 3.91 -10.61 -15.57
N LEU A 142 3.28 -11.69 -15.09
CA LEU A 142 3.71 -13.07 -15.30
C LEU A 142 2.77 -13.87 -16.21
N GLN A 143 1.80 -13.21 -16.85
CA GLN A 143 0.81 -13.82 -17.73
C GLN A 143 -0.01 -14.93 -17.03
N MET A 144 -0.38 -14.68 -15.78
CA MET A 144 -1.28 -15.52 -14.98
C MET A 144 -2.68 -14.86 -15.00
N ASP A 145 -3.39 -15.04 -16.13
CA ASP A 145 -4.67 -14.37 -16.41
C ASP A 145 -5.73 -14.64 -15.33
N ASP A 146 -5.70 -15.84 -14.72
CA ASP A 146 -6.57 -16.25 -13.63
C ASP A 146 -6.33 -15.41 -12.36
N LEU A 147 -5.06 -15.18 -12.00
CA LEU A 147 -4.70 -14.34 -10.85
C LEU A 147 -5.03 -12.86 -11.10
N ALA A 148 -4.81 -12.37 -12.32
CA ALA A 148 -5.18 -11.01 -12.69
C ALA A 148 -6.70 -10.81 -12.57
N GLN A 149 -7.49 -11.77 -13.07
CA GLN A 149 -8.94 -11.75 -12.97
C GLN A 149 -9.42 -11.78 -11.52
N GLU A 150 -8.86 -12.65 -10.66
CA GLU A 150 -9.15 -12.66 -9.22
C GLU A 150 -8.85 -11.29 -8.57
N GLY A 151 -7.75 -10.65 -8.95
CA GLY A 151 -7.41 -9.32 -8.45
C GLY A 151 -8.42 -8.23 -8.83
N TYR A 152 -8.93 -8.29 -10.06
CA TYR A 152 -9.99 -7.39 -10.53
C TYR A 152 -11.30 -7.61 -9.78
N GLU A 153 -11.70 -8.86 -9.57
CA GLU A 153 -12.90 -9.22 -8.79
C GLU A 153 -12.79 -8.77 -7.33
N LEU A 154 -11.63 -8.93 -6.70
CA LEU A 154 -11.38 -8.42 -5.35
C LEU A 154 -11.48 -6.89 -5.32
N PHE A 155 -10.95 -6.17 -6.31
CA PHE A 155 -11.06 -4.72 -6.34
C PHE A 155 -12.52 -4.26 -6.51
N GLU A 156 -13.29 -4.91 -7.38
CA GLU A 156 -14.72 -4.66 -7.56
C GLU A 156 -15.50 -4.93 -6.26
N GLU A 157 -15.24 -6.04 -5.58
CA GLU A 157 -15.84 -6.37 -4.28
C GLU A 157 -15.61 -5.25 -3.25
N TRP A 158 -14.38 -4.72 -3.19
CA TRP A 158 -14.07 -3.62 -2.29
C TRP A 158 -14.79 -2.31 -2.66
N CYS A 159 -14.86 -1.99 -3.96
CA CYS A 159 -15.58 -0.82 -4.44
C CYS A 159 -17.07 -0.90 -4.08
N ASP A 160 -17.72 -2.04 -4.33
CA ASP A 160 -19.13 -2.28 -4.01
C ASP A 160 -19.38 -2.21 -2.50
N TYR A 161 -18.51 -2.86 -1.72
CA TYR A 161 -18.59 -2.82 -0.26
C TYR A 161 -18.47 -1.39 0.27
N THR A 162 -17.46 -0.65 -0.19
CA THR A 162 -17.18 0.71 0.27
C THR A 162 -18.30 1.68 -0.14
N ALA A 163 -18.86 1.53 -1.33
CA ALA A 163 -19.99 2.34 -1.80
C ALA A 163 -21.25 2.13 -0.95
N ALA A 164 -21.51 0.90 -0.50
CA ALA A 164 -22.68 0.57 0.31
C ALA A 164 -22.51 0.89 1.80
N ASN A 165 -21.30 0.72 2.35
CA ASN A 165 -21.08 0.67 3.80
C ASN A 165 -20.17 1.80 4.32
N GLY A 166 -19.47 2.50 3.43
CA GLY A 166 -18.36 3.36 3.77
C GLY A 166 -17.08 2.58 4.06
N PHE A 167 -16.10 3.26 4.64
CA PHE A 167 -14.72 2.80 4.68
C PHE A 167 -14.24 2.50 6.11
N HIS A 168 -13.89 1.25 6.39
CA HIS A 168 -13.58 0.76 7.75
C HIS A 168 -12.33 1.39 8.38
N GLU A 169 -11.39 1.86 7.57
CA GLU A 169 -10.17 2.49 8.06
C GLU A 169 -10.35 4.00 8.28
N TYR A 170 -11.56 4.39 8.65
CA TYR A 170 -11.95 5.78 8.86
C TYR A 170 -10.92 6.52 9.70
N LEU A 171 -10.51 7.69 9.20
CA LEU A 171 -9.59 8.58 9.89
C LEU A 171 -8.27 7.95 10.33
N SER A 172 -7.80 6.86 9.71
CA SER A 172 -6.48 6.32 10.04
C SER A 172 -5.37 7.09 9.32
N PRO A 173 -4.53 7.88 10.01
CA PRO A 173 -3.50 8.67 9.34
C PRO A 173 -2.45 7.80 8.66
N THR A 174 -2.13 6.66 9.28
CA THR A 174 -1.14 5.71 8.75
C THR A 174 -1.70 4.97 7.55
N TYR A 175 -2.93 4.46 7.65
CA TYR A 175 -3.41 3.52 6.65
C TYR A 175 -4.09 4.17 5.45
N TYR A 176 -4.59 5.40 5.54
CA TYR A 176 -4.95 6.16 4.33
C TYR A 176 -3.78 6.22 3.34
N SER A 177 -2.55 6.39 3.82
CA SER A 177 -1.39 6.38 2.92
C SER A 177 -1.20 5.02 2.24
N VAL A 178 -1.49 3.92 2.92
CA VAL A 178 -1.35 2.55 2.36
C VAL A 178 -2.45 2.26 1.34
N ASP A 179 -3.65 2.78 1.55
CA ASP A 179 -4.76 2.65 0.62
C ASP A 179 -4.54 3.49 -0.63
N LEU A 180 -4.15 4.75 -0.46
CA LEU A 180 -3.77 5.63 -1.55
C LEU A 180 -2.66 4.99 -2.40
N ASP A 181 -1.63 4.39 -1.80
CA ASP A 181 -0.57 3.69 -2.54
C ASP A 181 -1.12 2.58 -3.45
N SER A 182 -2.15 1.86 -3.03
CA SER A 182 -2.69 0.71 -3.77
C SER A 182 -3.65 1.20 -4.87
N LEU A 183 -4.50 2.17 -4.54
CA LEU A 183 -5.43 2.79 -5.49
C LEU A 183 -4.71 3.56 -6.60
N GLU A 184 -3.68 4.34 -6.27
CA GLU A 184 -2.87 5.05 -7.26
C GLU A 184 -2.14 4.10 -8.20
N LYS A 185 -1.63 2.97 -7.68
CA LYS A 185 -1.05 1.93 -8.54
C LYS A 185 -2.08 1.34 -9.49
N ILE A 186 -3.28 0.99 -9.02
CA ILE A 186 -4.36 0.50 -9.89
C ILE A 186 -4.70 1.55 -10.95
N ALA A 187 -4.94 2.81 -10.55
CA ALA A 187 -5.28 3.91 -11.45
C ALA A 187 -4.22 4.15 -12.54
N CYS A 188 -2.94 4.05 -12.20
CA CYS A 188 -1.86 4.29 -13.16
C CYS A 188 -1.50 3.07 -14.02
N ARG A 189 -1.61 1.85 -13.48
CA ARG A 189 -0.91 0.67 -14.03
C ARG A 189 -1.80 -0.51 -14.38
N ALA A 190 -3.05 -0.60 -13.90
CA ALA A 190 -3.91 -1.71 -14.26
C ALA A 190 -4.13 -1.78 -15.78
N GLY A 191 -4.05 -2.97 -16.36
CA GLY A 191 -4.20 -3.17 -17.81
C GLY A 191 -5.59 -2.82 -18.35
N ARG A 192 -6.62 -2.87 -17.50
CA ARG A 192 -8.01 -2.57 -17.87
C ARG A 192 -8.43 -1.16 -17.48
N THR A 193 -9.05 -0.45 -18.42
CA THR A 193 -9.49 0.94 -18.21
C THR A 193 -10.61 1.07 -17.19
N ILE A 194 -11.53 0.09 -17.09
CA ILE A 194 -12.69 0.20 -16.20
C ILE A 194 -12.29 0.20 -14.72
N GLU A 195 -11.27 -0.58 -14.34
CA GLU A 195 -10.73 -0.61 -12.99
C GLU A 195 -9.81 0.59 -12.71
N ARG A 196 -9.11 1.13 -13.73
CA ARG A 196 -8.44 2.44 -13.60
C ARG A 196 -9.42 3.56 -13.28
N ASP A 197 -10.53 3.64 -14.03
CA ASP A 197 -11.57 4.64 -13.79
C ASP A 197 -12.26 4.46 -12.43
N SER A 198 -12.40 3.22 -11.97
CA SER A 198 -12.96 2.91 -10.65
C SER A 198 -11.99 3.30 -9.53
N ALA A 199 -10.68 3.10 -9.73
CA ALA A 199 -9.65 3.60 -8.82
C ALA A 199 -9.62 5.13 -8.74
N GLU A 200 -9.82 5.85 -9.85
CA GLU A 200 -9.94 7.32 -9.82
C GLU A 200 -11.14 7.79 -8.98
N LYS A 201 -12.28 7.09 -9.06
CA LYS A 201 -13.45 7.37 -8.21
C LYS A 201 -13.16 7.10 -6.73
N ALA A 202 -12.48 5.99 -6.44
CA ALA A 202 -12.07 5.64 -5.08
C ALA A 202 -11.07 6.67 -4.50
N LEU A 203 -10.08 7.09 -5.29
CA LEU A 203 -9.14 8.15 -4.91
C LEU A 203 -9.87 9.46 -4.61
N ARG A 204 -10.84 9.84 -5.45
CA ARG A 204 -11.69 11.02 -5.18
C ARG A 204 -12.44 10.89 -3.86
N HIS A 205 -12.96 9.72 -3.55
CA HIS A 205 -13.66 9.47 -2.28
C HIS A 205 -12.72 9.64 -1.09
N ILE A 206 -11.58 8.94 -1.09
CA ILE A 206 -10.60 8.98 0.01
C ILE A 206 -10.01 10.38 0.20
N TRP A 207 -9.64 11.07 -0.88
CA TRP A 207 -9.12 12.44 -0.78
C TRP A 207 -10.18 13.45 -0.30
N SER A 208 -11.44 13.24 -0.68
CA SER A 208 -12.55 14.05 -0.17
C SER A 208 -12.77 13.81 1.33
N ASP A 209 -12.65 12.57 1.80
CA ASP A 209 -12.71 12.24 3.22
C ASP A 209 -11.57 12.89 4.00
N ILE A 210 -10.34 12.76 3.51
CA ILE A 210 -9.15 13.42 4.09
C ILE A 210 -9.38 14.93 4.16
N GLY A 211 -9.82 15.56 3.08
CA GLY A 211 -10.11 16.99 3.03
C GLY A 211 -11.22 17.42 4.01
N ALA A 212 -12.30 16.66 4.06
CA ALA A 212 -13.40 16.90 4.99
C ALA A 212 -12.93 16.78 6.45
N ASN A 213 -12.05 15.85 6.77
CA ASN A 213 -11.64 15.61 8.15
C ASN A 213 -10.33 16.31 8.56
N TRP A 214 -9.63 16.99 7.64
CA TRP A 214 -8.38 17.69 7.93
C TRP A 214 -8.56 18.90 8.86
N PHE A 215 -7.76 18.96 9.93
CA PHE A 215 -7.69 20.10 10.83
C PHE A 215 -6.40 20.89 10.60
N ASP A 216 -6.49 21.95 9.79
CA ASP A 216 -5.35 22.78 9.37
C ASP A 216 -4.46 23.29 10.52
N PRO A 217 -4.98 23.86 11.63
CA PRO A 217 -4.12 24.32 12.72
C PRO A 217 -3.28 23.22 13.38
N GLY A 218 -3.75 21.96 13.32
CA GLY A 218 -3.06 20.81 13.88
C GLY A 218 -2.16 20.08 12.88
N ASN A 219 -2.28 20.38 11.58
CA ASN A 219 -1.69 19.63 10.47
C ASN A 219 -1.91 18.11 10.58
N ARG A 220 -3.16 17.70 10.82
CA ARG A 220 -3.56 16.31 11.01
C ARG A 220 -5.02 16.09 10.67
N LEU A 221 -5.44 14.83 10.59
CA LEU A 221 -6.85 14.47 10.68
C LEU A 221 -7.38 14.85 12.06
N GLY A 222 -8.61 15.36 12.10
CA GLY A 222 -9.35 15.55 13.35
C GLY A 222 -10.09 14.27 13.77
N GLY A 223 -10.91 14.41 14.82
CA GLY A 223 -11.76 13.31 15.30
C GLY A 223 -11.00 12.14 15.91
N ALA A 224 -11.73 11.04 16.14
CA ALA A 224 -11.16 9.79 16.62
C ALA A 224 -10.64 8.95 15.44
N HIS A 225 -9.39 8.50 15.53
CA HIS A 225 -8.78 7.65 14.49
C HIS A 225 -9.13 6.19 14.74
N SER A 226 -9.49 5.43 13.70
CA SER A 226 -9.66 3.97 13.81
C SER A 226 -8.36 3.28 14.22
N ARG A 227 -7.23 3.74 13.66
CA ARG A 227 -5.87 3.28 13.98
C ARG A 227 -4.88 4.42 13.84
N ASP A 228 -4.00 4.56 14.82
CA ASP A 228 -2.93 5.56 14.87
C ASP A 228 -1.71 5.00 15.61
N TYR A 229 -0.51 5.36 15.16
CA TYR A 229 0.76 4.97 15.77
C TYR A 229 1.54 6.17 16.33
N ASP A 230 1.09 7.39 16.08
CA ASP A 230 1.55 8.58 16.79
C ASP A 230 0.53 8.96 17.87
N TYR A 231 0.61 8.24 18.99
CA TYR A 231 -0.29 8.46 20.12
C TYR A 231 -0.15 9.84 20.79
N LEU A 232 0.93 10.58 20.51
CA LEU A 232 1.18 11.87 21.14
C LEU A 232 0.57 13.02 20.36
N THR A 233 0.76 13.05 19.04
CA THR A 233 0.31 14.18 18.22
C THR A 233 -0.79 13.83 17.22
N GLY A 234 -1.01 12.54 16.99
CA GLY A 234 -1.95 12.02 16.00
C GLY A 234 -1.61 12.45 14.57
N ARG A 235 -0.33 12.70 14.30
CA ARG A 235 0.16 13.14 12.98
C ARG A 235 0.70 11.94 12.22
N SER A 236 0.54 12.02 10.90
CA SER A 236 1.25 11.17 9.94
C SER A 236 1.99 12.08 8.98
N ASP A 237 3.31 12.16 9.15
CA ASP A 237 4.18 12.95 8.24
C ASP A 237 4.01 12.49 6.78
N ARG A 238 3.78 11.18 6.58
CA ARG A 238 3.51 10.63 5.26
C ARG A 238 2.17 11.14 4.71
N LEU A 239 1.09 11.09 5.48
CA LEU A 239 -0.20 11.58 4.97
C LEU A 239 -0.19 13.09 4.74
N GLY A 240 0.42 13.86 5.64
CA GLY A 240 0.56 15.32 5.49
C GLY A 240 1.34 15.68 4.23
N SER A 241 2.51 15.08 4.03
CA SER A 241 3.32 15.34 2.82
C SER A 241 2.61 14.90 1.52
N ARG A 242 1.84 13.82 1.55
CA ARG A 242 1.01 13.40 0.41
C ARG A 242 -0.10 14.39 0.11
N LEU A 243 -0.79 14.91 1.14
CA LEU A 243 -1.82 15.93 0.95
C LEU A 243 -1.22 17.20 0.34
N GLU A 244 -0.08 17.68 0.86
CA GLU A 244 0.61 18.85 0.31
C GLU A 244 1.00 18.65 -1.17
N ARG A 245 1.56 17.49 -1.51
CA ARG A 245 1.89 17.13 -2.90
C ARG A 245 0.66 17.11 -3.80
N MET A 246 -0.41 16.45 -3.35
CA MET A 246 -1.67 16.34 -4.10
C MET A 246 -2.24 17.73 -4.39
N LEU A 247 -2.31 18.59 -3.39
CA LEU A 247 -2.82 19.96 -3.53
C LEU A 247 -1.93 20.84 -4.43
N ALA A 248 -0.64 20.55 -4.49
CA ALA A 248 0.30 21.21 -5.41
C ALA A 248 0.24 20.67 -6.85
N GLY A 249 -0.64 19.70 -7.15
CA GLY A 249 -0.72 19.04 -8.46
C GLY A 249 0.53 18.24 -8.82
N GLN A 250 1.30 17.82 -7.81
CA GLN A 250 2.50 17.04 -8.01
C GLN A 250 2.17 15.54 -8.10
N PRO A 251 2.95 14.75 -8.85
CA PRO A 251 2.78 13.31 -8.85
C PRO A 251 2.99 12.73 -7.45
N SER A 252 2.20 11.71 -7.13
CA SER A 252 2.40 10.87 -5.95
C SER A 252 3.68 10.03 -6.09
N GLU A 253 4.05 9.31 -5.02
CA GLU A 253 5.15 8.34 -5.04
C GLU A 253 4.94 7.25 -6.11
N GLU A 254 3.67 7.00 -6.45
CA GLU A 254 3.27 6.01 -7.45
C GLU A 254 3.11 6.60 -8.85
N GLY A 255 3.36 7.90 -9.02
CA GLY A 255 3.24 8.61 -10.31
C GLY A 255 1.83 9.09 -10.66
N HIS A 256 0.85 8.92 -9.77
CA HIS A 256 -0.52 9.41 -9.97
C HIS A 256 -0.57 10.94 -9.83
N VAL A 257 -1.30 11.61 -10.71
CA VAL A 257 -1.52 13.06 -10.64
C VAL A 257 -3.01 13.31 -10.47
N ALA A 258 -3.38 13.94 -9.35
CA ALA A 258 -4.77 14.32 -9.09
C ALA A 258 -5.28 15.33 -10.14
N SER A 259 -6.52 15.15 -10.58
CA SER A 259 -7.16 16.10 -11.50
C SER A 259 -7.37 17.46 -10.82
N GLU A 260 -7.35 18.54 -11.60
CA GLU A 260 -7.65 19.90 -11.09
C GLU A 260 -8.99 19.96 -10.36
N ASP A 261 -10.02 19.27 -10.88
CA ASP A 261 -11.33 19.16 -10.24
C ASP A 261 -11.29 18.49 -8.86
N LEU A 262 -10.43 17.47 -8.68
CA LEU A 262 -10.28 16.80 -7.39
C LEU A 262 -9.59 17.74 -6.39
N ILE A 263 -8.49 18.38 -6.81
CA ILE A 263 -7.75 19.34 -6.00
C ILE A 263 -8.69 20.46 -5.53
N ALA A 264 -9.43 21.08 -6.46
CA ALA A 264 -10.39 22.15 -6.15
C ALA A 264 -11.49 21.69 -5.18
N SER A 265 -11.99 20.46 -5.35
CA SER A 265 -12.99 19.87 -4.45
C SER A 265 -12.45 19.72 -3.02
N VAL A 266 -11.22 19.22 -2.87
CA VAL A 266 -10.59 19.05 -1.56
C VAL A 266 -10.26 20.38 -0.90
N CYS A 267 -9.74 21.37 -1.64
CA CYS A 267 -9.54 22.73 -1.13
C CYS A 267 -10.85 23.32 -0.59
N LYS A 268 -11.93 23.23 -1.38
CA LYS A 268 -13.24 23.74 -0.99
C LYS A 268 -13.77 23.09 0.30
N LEU A 269 -13.59 21.78 0.46
CA LEU A 269 -13.99 21.06 1.68
C LEU A 269 -13.21 21.57 2.90
N ARG A 270 -11.89 21.77 2.77
CA ARG A 270 -11.01 22.24 3.85
C ARG A 270 -11.32 23.68 4.25
N GLU A 271 -11.56 24.55 3.27
CA GLU A 271 -11.89 25.97 3.47
C GLU A 271 -13.29 26.17 4.08
N SER A 272 -14.18 25.19 3.93
CA SER A 272 -15.53 25.22 4.52
C SER A 272 -15.44 25.01 6.03
N THR A 273 -15.14 26.06 6.78
CA THR A 273 -15.00 26.02 8.24
C THR A 273 -15.90 27.09 8.90
N PRO A 274 -16.72 26.74 9.91
CA PRO A 274 -16.84 25.40 10.49
C PRO A 274 -17.62 24.42 9.61
N ARG A 275 -17.34 23.12 9.78
CA ARG A 275 -18.10 22.03 9.14
C ARG A 275 -18.33 20.87 10.09
N MET A 276 -19.47 20.21 9.90
CA MET A 276 -19.78 18.91 10.47
C MET A 276 -19.57 17.85 9.39
N VAL A 277 -18.77 16.83 9.69
CA VAL A 277 -18.55 15.66 8.85
C VAL A 277 -19.25 14.50 9.52
N CYS A 278 -20.17 13.85 8.81
CA CYS A 278 -20.85 12.65 9.27
C CYS A 278 -20.54 11.54 8.27
N GLN A 279 -20.03 10.42 8.77
CA GLN A 279 -19.63 9.29 7.93
C GLN A 279 -20.06 7.96 8.53
N SER A 280 -20.39 7.03 7.65
CA SER A 280 -20.51 5.61 7.95
C SER A 280 -19.18 4.95 7.62
N TRP A 281 -18.75 4.02 8.45
CA TRP A 281 -17.61 3.17 8.15
C TRP A 281 -17.98 1.69 8.06
N GLY A 282 -19.24 1.32 8.32
CA GLY A 282 -19.77 -0.01 8.07
C GLY A 282 -21.29 -0.11 8.21
N HIS A 283 -21.85 -1.32 8.13
CA HIS A 283 -23.31 -1.54 8.13
C HIS A 283 -23.93 -1.79 9.51
N GLU A 284 -23.13 -2.05 10.54
CA GLU A 284 -23.65 -2.34 11.87
C GLU A 284 -24.05 -1.05 12.62
N GLN A 285 -24.99 -1.19 13.56
CA GLN A 285 -25.39 -0.08 14.41
C GLN A 285 -24.19 0.45 15.20
N GLY A 286 -23.92 1.75 15.11
CA GLY A 286 -22.79 2.40 15.78
C GLY A 286 -21.52 2.49 14.94
N GLN A 287 -21.50 1.93 13.72
CA GLN A 287 -20.40 2.10 12.76
C GLN A 287 -20.47 3.43 12.02
N THR A 288 -20.61 4.51 12.80
CA THR A 288 -20.72 5.89 12.32
C THR A 288 -19.78 6.79 13.11
N ALA A 289 -19.23 7.81 12.47
CA ALA A 289 -18.47 8.86 13.14
C ALA A 289 -19.04 10.24 12.78
N SER A 290 -18.95 11.17 13.72
CA SER A 290 -19.29 12.57 13.48
C SER A 290 -18.20 13.46 14.03
N GLN A 291 -17.70 14.36 13.21
CA GLN A 291 -16.60 15.25 13.54
C GLN A 291 -16.98 16.69 13.20
N TYR A 292 -16.79 17.58 14.16
CA TYR A 292 -16.86 19.01 13.97
C TYR A 292 -15.45 19.58 13.77
N VAL A 293 -15.19 20.18 12.60
CA VAL A 293 -13.94 20.90 12.32
C VAL A 293 -14.21 22.39 12.39
N GLY A 294 -13.63 23.04 13.39
CA GLY A 294 -13.67 24.50 13.59
C GLY A 294 -12.35 25.18 13.22
N MET A 295 -12.31 26.50 13.37
CA MET A 295 -11.12 27.31 13.04
C MET A 295 -9.95 27.11 14.02
N SER A 296 -10.23 26.76 15.27
CA SER A 296 -9.23 26.65 16.35
C SER A 296 -9.26 25.33 17.10
N PHE A 297 -10.29 24.51 16.88
CA PHE A 297 -10.41 23.19 17.48
C PHE A 297 -11.11 22.22 16.52
N SER A 298 -10.88 20.94 16.72
CA SER A 298 -11.64 19.84 16.10
C SER A 298 -12.13 18.92 17.22
N LEU A 299 -13.37 18.46 17.11
CA LEU A 299 -14.04 17.60 18.09
C LEU A 299 -14.72 16.46 17.36
N GLY A 300 -14.55 15.22 17.82
CA GLY A 300 -15.21 14.02 17.30
C GLY A 300 -15.24 12.92 18.33
#